data_AF-A0A175W8M2-F1
#
_entry.id   AF-A0A175W8M2-F1
#
_cell.length_a   1.000
_cell.length_b   1.000
_cell.length_c   1.000
_cell.angle_alpha   90.00
_cell.angle_beta   90.00
_cell.angle_gamma   90.00
#
_symmetry.space_group_name_H-M   'P 1'
#
loop_
_entity.id
_entity.type
_entity.pdbx_description
1 polymer ?
#
loop_
_entity_poly.entity_id
_entity_poly.type
_entity_poly.pdbx_seq_one_letter_code
_entity_poly.pdbx_strand_id
1 'polypeptide(L)'
;MFPTLVRRLAQAARPQVNAASATPIKLKKVWPPDLKTMTPQQQLRFEKKYKRRLKLATARPRWDKAVRLGQLFTIAAVLVYMVLFMDWKDVPTPFQPVREKFYGFFGVFTKETRTLERKDKASLPPASSK
;
A
#
# COMPACT_ATOMS: atom_id res chain seq x y z
N MET A 1 -0.21 0.59 24.87
CA MET A 1 -1.15 0.52 23.72
C MET A 1 -1.48 -0.92 23.26
N PHE A 2 -0.66 -1.94 23.56
CA PHE A 2 -0.91 -3.34 23.18
C PHE A 2 -1.89 -4.18 24.02
N PRO A 3 -2.34 -3.83 25.26
CA PRO A 3 -3.19 -4.76 26.03
C PRO A 3 -4.56 -4.99 25.37
N THR A 4 -5.04 -3.99 24.61
CA THR A 4 -6.28 -4.13 23.82
C THR A 4 -6.11 -5.06 22.61
N LEU A 5 -4.91 -5.17 22.03
CA LEU A 5 -4.61 -6.08 20.93
C LEU A 5 -4.51 -7.52 21.43
N VAL A 6 -3.81 -7.77 22.54
CA VAL A 6 -3.73 -9.10 23.17
C VAL A 6 -5.13 -9.58 23.55
N ARG A 7 -5.95 -8.72 24.18
CA ARG A 7 -7.35 -9.06 24.52
C ARG A 7 -8.18 -9.37 23.28
N ARG A 8 -7.98 -8.68 22.16
CA ARG A 8 -8.69 -8.94 20.89
C ARG A 8 -8.23 -10.24 20.23
N LEU A 9 -6.93 -10.54 20.21
CA LEU A 9 -6.40 -11.81 19.70
C LEU A 9 -6.90 -12.99 20.53
N ALA A 10 -6.89 -12.87 21.86
CA ALA A 10 -7.43 -13.87 22.76
C ALA A 10 -8.95 -14.08 22.58
N GLN A 11 -9.70 -13.05 22.19
CA GLN A 11 -11.13 -13.17 21.87
C GLN A 11 -11.39 -13.80 20.50
N ALA A 12 -10.56 -13.53 19.49
CA ALA A 12 -10.69 -14.12 18.16
C ALA A 12 -10.38 -15.63 18.15
N ALA A 13 -9.48 -16.07 19.03
CA ALA A 13 -9.16 -17.48 19.21
C ALA A 13 -10.25 -18.28 19.95
N ARG A 14 -11.28 -17.62 20.53
CA ARG A 14 -12.41 -18.36 21.10
C ARG A 14 -13.12 -19.07 19.95
N PRO A 15 -13.16 -20.41 19.94
CA PRO A 15 -13.99 -21.11 18.98
C PRO A 15 -15.40 -20.53 19.10
N GLN A 16 -16.02 -20.21 17.96
CA GLN A 16 -17.45 -19.94 17.90
C GLN A 16 -18.17 -21.27 18.16
N VAL A 17 -17.97 -21.84 19.36
CA VAL A 17 -18.80 -22.93 19.87
C VAL A 17 -20.21 -22.40 19.73
N ASN A 18 -21.02 -23.14 18.99
CA ASN A 18 -22.40 -22.77 18.69
C ASN A 18 -23.05 -22.36 20.01
N ALA A 19 -23.20 -21.05 20.24
CA ALA A 19 -23.70 -20.55 21.52
C ALA A 19 -25.09 -21.13 21.84
N ALA A 20 -25.77 -21.66 20.82
CA ALA A 20 -27.00 -22.41 20.89
C ALA A 20 -26.91 -23.76 21.63
N SER A 21 -25.76 -24.45 21.66
CA SER A 21 -25.62 -25.74 22.37
C SER A 21 -25.12 -25.59 23.81
N ALA A 22 -24.56 -24.44 24.16
CA ALA A 22 -23.92 -24.24 25.47
C ALA A 22 -24.91 -23.83 26.59
N THR A 23 -26.09 -23.30 26.24
CA THR A 23 -27.07 -22.83 27.25
C THR A 23 -28.29 -23.75 27.31
N PRO A 24 -28.77 -24.13 28.50
CA PRO A 24 -29.99 -24.96 28.66
C PRO A 24 -31.27 -24.25 28.20
N ILE A 25 -31.22 -22.93 27.99
CA ILE A 25 -32.32 -22.13 27.50
C ILE A 25 -32.44 -22.29 25.98
N LYS A 26 -33.50 -22.93 25.52
CA LYS A 26 -33.85 -22.98 24.08
C LYS A 26 -34.04 -21.55 23.59
N LEU A 27 -33.21 -21.10 22.64
CA LEU A 27 -33.38 -19.78 22.03
C LEU A 27 -34.77 -19.72 21.37
N LYS A 28 -35.57 -18.70 21.71
CA LYS A 28 -36.90 -18.46 21.09
C LYS A 28 -36.80 -18.29 19.56
N LYS A 29 -35.62 -17.95 19.05
CA LYS A 29 -35.35 -17.80 17.62
C LYS A 29 -34.10 -18.57 17.24
N VAL A 30 -34.26 -19.63 16.44
CA VAL A 30 -33.15 -20.34 15.80
C VAL A 30 -32.47 -19.39 14.82
N TRP A 31 -31.14 -19.28 14.92
CA TRP A 31 -30.30 -18.58 13.95
C TRP A 31 -29.55 -19.65 13.16
N PRO A 32 -29.58 -19.66 11.81
CA PRO A 32 -30.18 -18.69 10.88
C PRO A 32 -31.71 -18.82 10.71
N PRO A 33 -32.42 -17.75 10.31
CA PRO A 33 -33.82 -17.85 9.90
C PRO A 33 -33.94 -18.55 8.54
N ASP A 34 -34.94 -19.42 8.39
CA ASP A 34 -35.28 -19.98 7.08
C ASP A 34 -35.85 -18.89 6.16
N LEU A 35 -35.07 -18.52 5.14
CA LEU A 35 -35.45 -17.45 4.19
C LEU A 35 -36.56 -17.89 3.21
N LYS A 36 -36.78 -19.20 3.05
CA LYS A 36 -37.74 -19.77 2.09
C LYS A 36 -39.19 -19.64 2.53
N THR A 37 -39.45 -19.55 3.84
CA THR A 37 -40.81 -19.52 4.40
C THR A 37 -41.31 -18.09 4.69
N MET A 38 -40.48 -17.07 4.48
CA MET A 38 -40.82 -15.69 4.80
C MET A 38 -41.44 -14.92 3.63
N THR A 39 -42.21 -13.89 3.97
CA THR A 39 -42.72 -12.94 2.98
C THR A 39 -41.55 -12.26 2.23
N PRO A 40 -41.69 -11.98 0.91
CA PRO A 40 -40.60 -11.42 0.11
C PRO A 40 -40.09 -10.07 0.65
N GLN A 41 -40.96 -9.27 1.26
CA GLN A 41 -40.57 -8.00 1.88
C GLN A 41 -39.64 -8.19 3.09
N GLN A 42 -39.88 -9.21 3.91
CA GLN A 42 -39.02 -9.54 5.04
C GLN A 42 -37.66 -10.04 4.56
N GLN A 43 -37.63 -10.85 3.49
CA GLN A 43 -36.39 -11.33 2.87
C GLN A 43 -35.50 -10.16 2.41
N LEU A 44 -36.05 -9.17 1.70
CA LEU A 44 -35.31 -7.99 1.25
C LEU A 44 -34.75 -7.16 2.43
N ARG A 45 -35.49 -7.06 3.54
CA ARG A 45 -34.99 -6.40 4.77
C ARG A 45 -33.80 -7.14 5.37
N PHE A 46 -33.85 -8.47 5.42
CA PHE A 46 -32.73 -9.28 5.91
C PHE A 46 -31.54 -9.21 4.98
N GLU A 47 -31.74 -9.25 3.66
CA GLU A 47 -30.70 -9.13 2.66
C GLU A 47 -29.97 -7.78 2.78
N LYS A 48 -30.73 -6.67 2.86
CA LYS A 48 -30.15 -5.33 3.06
C LYS A 48 -29.34 -5.24 4.36
N LYS A 49 -29.86 -5.81 5.45
CA LYS A 49 -29.18 -5.86 6.75
C LYS A 49 -27.90 -6.70 6.69
N TYR A 50 -27.95 -7.84 6.01
CA TYR A 50 -26.81 -8.73 5.81
C TYR A 50 -25.71 -8.06 4.98
N LYS A 51 -26.05 -7.49 3.81
CA LYS A 51 -25.13 -6.74 2.96
C LYS A 51 -24.43 -5.61 3.71
N ARG A 52 -25.17 -4.85 4.52
CA ARG A 52 -24.59 -3.80 5.38
C ARG A 52 -23.62 -4.37 6.40
N ARG A 53 -23.98 -5.46 7.10
CA ARG A 53 -23.11 -6.11 8.10
C ARG A 53 -21.86 -6.69 7.45
N LEU A 54 -21.99 -7.30 6.28
CA LEU A 54 -20.87 -7.83 5.50
C LEU A 54 -19.92 -6.70 5.09
N LYS A 55 -20.44 -5.58 4.56
CA LYS A 55 -19.61 -4.41 4.23
C LYS A 55 -18.82 -3.90 5.44
N LEU A 56 -19.42 -3.90 6.64
CA LEU A 56 -18.74 -3.50 7.87
C LEU A 56 -17.74 -4.55 8.38
N ALA A 57 -18.06 -5.85 8.25
CA ALA A 57 -17.18 -6.94 8.64
C ALA A 57 -15.95 -7.06 7.73
N THR A 58 -16.13 -6.81 6.43
CA THR A 58 -15.10 -6.84 5.39
C THR A 58 -14.32 -5.53 5.30
N ALA A 59 -14.84 -4.41 5.82
CA ALA A 59 -14.10 -3.16 5.86
C ALA A 59 -12.75 -3.34 6.60
N ARG A 60 -11.65 -3.10 5.88
CA ARG A 60 -10.27 -3.16 6.39
C ARG A 60 -9.57 -1.83 6.12
N PRO A 61 -9.95 -0.75 6.83
CA PRO A 61 -9.44 0.60 6.55
C PRO A 61 -7.92 0.71 6.68
N ARG A 62 -7.29 -0.12 7.52
CA ARG A 62 -5.83 -0.16 7.68
C ARG A 62 -5.13 -0.77 6.46
N TRP A 63 -5.72 -1.81 5.88
CA TRP A 63 -5.18 -2.45 4.69
C TRP A 63 -5.32 -1.52 3.48
N ASP A 64 -6.49 -0.93 3.29
CA ASP A 64 -6.72 0.04 2.21
C ASP A 64 -5.75 1.22 2.31
N LYS A 65 -5.48 1.72 3.53
CA LYS A 65 -4.48 2.77 3.76
C LYS A 65 -3.06 2.31 3.43
N ALA A 66 -2.68 1.09 3.79
CA ALA A 66 -1.36 0.54 3.49
C ALA A 66 -1.17 0.35 1.98
N VAL A 67 -2.17 -0.19 1.27
CA VAL A 67 -2.15 -0.34 -0.19
C VAL A 67 -2.04 1.03 -0.86
N ARG A 68 -2.82 2.02 -0.42
CA ARG A 68 -2.75 3.39 -0.97
C ARG A 68 -1.39 4.05 -0.74
N LEU A 69 -0.78 3.81 0.43
CA LEU A 69 0.57 4.31 0.72
C LEU A 69 1.62 3.59 -0.14
N GLY A 70 1.48 2.28 -0.31
CA GLY A 70 2.32 1.47 -1.20
C GLY A 70 2.22 1.96 -2.66
N GLN A 71 1.03 2.22 -3.16
CA GLN A 71 0.80 2.80 -4.49
C GLN A 71 1.46 4.17 -4.64
N LEU A 72 1.33 5.04 -3.63
CA LEU A 72 1.98 6.35 -3.67
C LEU A 72 3.50 6.22 -3.66
N PHE A 73 4.03 5.30 -2.85
CA PHE A 73 5.47 5.02 -2.80
C PHE A 73 5.98 4.46 -4.13
N THR A 74 5.28 3.52 -4.77
CA THR A 74 5.69 2.97 -6.06
C THR A 74 5.65 4.02 -7.16
N ILE A 75 4.59 4.83 -7.23
CA ILE A 75 4.50 5.94 -8.21
C ILE A 75 5.62 6.94 -7.99
N ALA A 76 5.85 7.37 -6.74
CA ALA A 76 6.92 8.29 -6.40
C ALA A 76 8.30 7.71 -6.73
N ALA A 77 8.55 6.45 -6.44
CA ALA A 77 9.80 5.77 -6.76
C ALA A 77 10.05 5.70 -8.27
N VAL A 78 9.03 5.39 -9.06
CA VAL A 78 9.12 5.41 -10.53
C VAL A 78 9.42 6.82 -11.03
N LEU A 79 8.73 7.85 -10.54
CA LEU A 79 9.00 9.24 -10.94
C LEU A 79 10.43 9.67 -10.58
N VAL A 80 10.90 9.33 -9.38
CA VAL A 80 12.28 9.61 -8.96
C VAL A 80 13.27 8.87 -9.87
N TYR A 81 13.02 7.61 -10.22
CA TYR A 81 13.86 6.87 -11.18
C TYR A 81 13.89 7.54 -12.56
N MET A 82 12.74 7.91 -13.10
CA MET A 82 12.60 8.56 -14.41
C MET A 82 13.31 9.92 -14.48
N VAL A 83 13.28 10.69 -13.39
CA VAL A 83 13.90 12.02 -13.33
C VAL A 83 15.40 11.93 -13.04
N LEU A 84 15.82 10.99 -12.19
CA LEU A 84 17.18 10.97 -11.63
C LEU A 84 18.13 10.02 -12.37
N PHE A 85 17.64 8.87 -12.82
CA PHE A 85 18.46 7.79 -13.40
C PHE A 85 18.18 7.53 -14.88
N MET A 86 16.97 7.80 -15.37
CA MET A 86 16.65 7.64 -16.80
C MET A 86 17.26 8.79 -17.60
N ASP A 87 18.48 8.59 -18.08
CA ASP A 87 19.15 9.53 -18.97
C ASP A 87 18.66 9.31 -20.41
N TRP A 88 17.72 10.16 -20.85
CA TRP A 88 17.33 10.21 -22.25
C TRP A 88 18.41 10.97 -23.02
N LYS A 89 19.45 10.24 -23.47
CA LYS A 89 20.60 10.79 -24.21
C LYS A 89 20.24 11.71 -25.38
N ASP A 90 19.05 11.56 -25.96
CA ASP A 90 18.67 12.22 -27.21
C ASP A 90 17.69 13.40 -27.05
N VAL A 91 17.20 13.72 -25.84
CA VAL A 91 16.30 14.88 -25.63
C VAL A 91 16.81 15.80 -24.51
N PRO A 92 16.89 17.13 -24.74
CA PRO A 92 17.21 18.08 -23.67
C PRO A 92 16.08 18.04 -22.63
N THR A 93 16.33 17.33 -21.53
CA THR A 93 15.33 17.11 -20.49
C THR A 93 15.12 18.39 -19.65
N PRO A 94 13.88 18.91 -19.51
CA PRO A 94 13.60 20.12 -18.74
C PRO A 94 13.83 19.96 -17.22
N PHE A 95 14.16 18.74 -16.76
CA PHE A 95 14.31 18.40 -15.35
C PHE A 95 15.75 18.52 -14.82
N GLN A 96 16.73 18.89 -15.66
CA GLN A 96 18.11 19.16 -15.22
C GLN A 96 18.20 20.07 -13.98
N PRO A 97 17.50 21.23 -13.88
CA PRO A 97 17.57 22.07 -12.68
C PRO A 97 16.99 21.39 -11.43
N VAL A 98 15.98 20.53 -11.59
CA VAL A 98 15.42 19.74 -10.47
C VAL A 98 16.43 18.69 -10.02
N ARG A 99 17.10 18.03 -10.97
CA ARG A 99 18.16 17.04 -10.73
C ARG A 99 19.34 17.65 -9.98
N GLU A 100 19.81 18.82 -10.40
CA GLU A 100 20.89 19.55 -9.73
C GLU A 100 20.51 20.00 -8.32
N LYS A 101 19.28 20.49 -8.10
CA LYS A 101 18.79 20.82 -6.76
C LYS A 101 18.65 19.59 -5.87
N PHE A 102 18.15 18.48 -6.41
CA PHE A 102 18.00 17.23 -5.66
C PHE A 102 19.37 16.70 -5.22
N TYR A 103 20.32 16.57 -6.14
CA TYR A 103 21.67 16.13 -5.79
C TYR A 103 22.42 17.15 -4.92
N GLY A 104 22.19 18.44 -5.11
CA GLY A 104 22.72 19.49 -4.24
C GLY A 104 22.17 19.43 -2.82
N PHE A 105 20.88 19.12 -2.66
CA PHE A 105 20.24 18.96 -1.36
C PHE A 105 20.62 17.65 -0.67
N PHE A 106 20.65 16.53 -1.41
CA PHE A 106 21.05 15.23 -0.86
C PHE A 106 22.56 15.10 -0.64
N GLY A 107 23.38 16.01 -1.17
CA GLY A 107 24.81 16.12 -0.86
C GLY A 107 25.69 14.96 -1.36
N VAL A 108 25.15 14.01 -2.14
CA VAL A 108 25.85 12.75 -2.51
C VAL A 108 26.49 12.72 -3.89
N PHE A 109 26.40 13.77 -4.70
CA PHE A 109 27.31 13.97 -5.83
C PHE A 109 27.99 15.33 -5.68
N THR A 110 28.84 15.43 -4.65
CA THR A 110 30.01 16.30 -4.68
C THR A 110 30.71 16.10 -6.03
N LYS A 111 31.23 17.20 -6.59
CA LYS A 111 31.79 17.35 -7.95
C LYS A 111 32.85 16.32 -8.40
N GLU A 112 33.19 15.32 -7.59
CA GLU A 112 34.29 14.39 -7.83
C GLU A 112 34.07 13.51 -9.08
N THR A 113 32.89 12.93 -9.31
CA THR A 113 32.71 12.02 -10.47
C THR A 113 32.74 12.73 -11.83
N ARG A 114 32.21 13.95 -11.93
CA ARG A 114 32.37 14.76 -13.17
C ARG A 114 33.81 15.22 -13.36
N THR A 115 34.55 15.42 -12.27
CA THR A 115 35.97 15.80 -12.35
C THR A 115 36.83 14.59 -12.72
N LEU A 116 36.48 13.38 -12.30
CA LEU A 116 37.17 12.14 -12.69
C LEU A 116 37.06 11.90 -14.20
N GLU A 117 35.85 11.94 -14.79
CA GLU A 117 35.72 11.70 -16.24
C GLU A 117 36.37 12.81 -17.08
N ARG A 118 36.31 14.07 -16.61
CA ARG A 118 37.00 15.18 -17.27
C ARG A 118 38.52 15.09 -17.12
N LYS A 119 39.03 14.60 -15.98
CA LYS A 119 40.46 14.42 -15.75
C LYS A 119 40.99 13.29 -16.62
N ASP A 120 40.25 12.20 -16.78
CA ASP A 120 40.61 11.08 -17.65
C ASP A 120 40.66 11.49 -19.13
N LYS A 121 39.70 12.29 -19.61
CA LYS A 121 39.74 12.84 -20.98
C LYS A 121 40.81 13.92 -21.18
N ALA A 122 41.14 14.69 -20.15
CA ALA A 122 42.16 15.73 -20.23
C ALA A 122 43.60 15.17 -20.09
N SER A 123 43.77 14.02 -19.44
CA SER A 123 45.07 13.36 -19.27
C SER A 123 45.47 12.45 -20.42
N LEU A 124 44.58 12.19 -21.38
CA LEU A 124 44.98 11.57 -22.64
C LEU A 124 45.78 12.62 -23.44
N PRO A 125 47.11 12.46 -23.61
CA PRO A 125 47.87 13.35 -24.49
C PRO A 125 47.25 13.30 -25.88
N PRO A 126 47.29 14.41 -26.64
CA PRO A 126 46.78 14.42 -28.00
C PRO A 126 47.43 13.26 -28.75
N ALA A 127 46.62 12.41 -29.37
CA ALA A 127 47.10 11.40 -30.30
C ALA A 127 47.81 12.14 -31.45
N SER A 128 49.10 12.40 -31.24
CA SER A 128 49.95 13.11 -32.18
C SER A 128 50.24 12.15 -33.32
N SER A 129 49.41 12.28 -34.35
CA SER A 129 49.80 12.33 -35.77
C SER A 129 51.27 11.92 -36.02
N LYS A 130 51.43 10.71 -36.55
CA LYS A 130 52.47 10.36 -37.52
C LYS A 130 51.80 9.56 -38.63
#